data_AF-A0A3R7HZN5-F1
#
_entry.id   AF-A0A3R7HZN5-F1
#
_cell.length_a   1.000
_cell.length_b   1.000
_cell.length_c   1.000
_cell.angle_alpha   90.00
_cell.angle_beta   90.00
_cell.angle_gamma   90.00
#
_symmetry.space_group_name_H-M   'P 1'
#
loop_
_entity.id
_entity.type
_entity.pdbx_description
1 polymer ?
#
loop_
_entity_poly.entity_id
_entity_poly.type
_entity_poly.pdbx_seq_one_letter_code
_entity_poly.pdbx_strand_id
1 'polypeptide(L)'
;MPQKTDTINEYDAILKELRALMIAKNVDYGDSWRKMRLPSITDQIIVKAYRIRSLEESKEPPKVSEGIESEYKDIINYCIFALIKLRESKVA
;
A
#
# COMPACT_ATOMS: atom_id res chain seq x y z
N MET A 1 23.98 -19.03 -10.69
CA MET A 1 24.84 -18.31 -9.73
C MET A 1 23.95 -17.79 -8.62
N PRO A 2 24.23 -18.01 -7.33
CA PRO A 2 23.38 -17.46 -6.28
C PRO A 2 23.59 -15.95 -6.24
N GLN A 3 22.51 -15.21 -6.49
CA GLN A 3 22.46 -13.76 -6.40
C GLN A 3 22.75 -13.37 -4.95
N LYS A 4 23.76 -12.53 -4.70
CA LYS A 4 24.09 -12.04 -3.37
C LYS A 4 23.00 -11.06 -2.95
N THR A 5 22.06 -11.53 -2.13
CA THR A 5 20.92 -10.74 -1.66
C THR A 5 21.43 -9.61 -0.76
N ASP A 6 21.24 -8.37 -1.21
CA ASP A 6 21.46 -7.18 -0.38
C ASP A 6 20.10 -6.67 0.06
N THR A 7 19.51 -7.40 1.01
CA THR A 7 18.15 -7.18 1.48
C THR A 7 17.94 -5.77 2.04
N ILE A 8 18.99 -5.14 2.55
CA ILE A 8 18.94 -3.76 3.05
C ILE A 8 18.73 -2.79 1.87
N ASN A 9 19.53 -2.93 0.81
CA ASN A 9 19.40 -2.08 -0.37
C ASN A 9 18.07 -2.30 -1.11
N GLU A 10 17.59 -3.55 -1.18
CA GLU A 10 16.26 -3.87 -1.74
C GLU A 10 15.14 -3.24 -0.92
N TYR A 11 15.23 -3.33 0.42
CA TYR A 11 14.27 -2.71 1.33
C TYR A 11 14.22 -1.18 1.16
N ASP A 12 15.37 -0.52 1.10
CA ASP A 12 15.46 0.93 0.91
C ASP A 12 14.89 1.37 -0.45
N ALA A 13 15.12 0.58 -1.50
CA ALA A 13 14.55 0.82 -2.82
C ALA A 13 13.00 0.77 -2.79
N ILE A 14 12.43 -0.25 -2.14
CA ILE A 14 10.98 -0.39 -1.98
C ILE A 14 10.40 0.76 -1.15
N LEU A 15 11.06 1.18 -0.07
CA LEU A 15 10.63 2.34 0.73
C LEU A 15 10.59 3.63 -0.10
N LYS A 16 11.59 3.83 -0.97
CA LYS A 16 11.63 4.99 -1.86
C LYS A 16 10.48 4.97 -2.86
N GLU A 17 10.19 3.80 -3.43
CA GLU A 17 9.05 3.60 -4.33
C GLU A 17 7.71 3.87 -3.64
N LEU A 18 7.49 3.30 -2.44
CA LEU A 18 6.29 3.50 -1.64
C LEU A 18 6.06 4.99 -1.33
N ARG A 19 7.14 5.69 -0.96
CA ARG A 19 7.08 7.12 -0.69
C ARG A 19 6.71 7.92 -1.94
N ALA A 20 7.31 7.60 -3.09
CA ALA A 20 6.98 8.24 -4.35
C ALA A 20 5.52 8.00 -4.75
N LEU A 21 5.05 6.76 -4.61
CA LEU A 21 3.66 6.38 -4.87
C LEU A 21 2.67 7.11 -3.95
N MET A 22 2.97 7.18 -2.65
CA MET A 22 2.13 7.91 -1.68
C MET A 22 2.03 9.40 -2.03
N ILE A 23 3.15 10.02 -2.43
CA ILE A 23 3.17 11.43 -2.85
C ILE A 23 2.34 11.62 -4.11
N ALA A 24 2.52 10.76 -5.13
CA ALA A 24 1.74 10.82 -6.36
C ALA A 24 0.23 10.70 -6.08
N LYS A 25 -0.18 9.73 -5.26
CA LYS A 25 -1.59 9.58 -4.86
C LYS A 25 -2.14 10.77 -4.08
N ASN A 26 -1.35 11.39 -3.21
CA ASN A 26 -1.76 12.61 -2.52
C ASN A 26 -1.93 13.79 -3.47
N VAL A 27 -1.17 13.86 -4.57
CA VAL A 27 -1.37 14.87 -5.62
C VAL A 27 -2.66 14.60 -6.38
N ASP A 28 -2.90 13.34 -6.78
CA ASP A 28 -4.05 12.96 -7.61
C ASP A 28 -5.40 13.07 -6.86
N TYR A 29 -5.42 12.69 -5.59
CA TYR A 29 -6.65 12.59 -4.78
C TYR A 29 -6.74 13.61 -3.64
N GLY A 30 -5.75 14.51 -3.53
CA GLY A 30 -5.62 15.44 -2.42
C GLY A 30 -5.57 14.73 -1.05
N ASP A 31 -5.90 15.47 0.01
CA ASP A 31 -6.00 14.97 1.38
C ASP A 31 -7.32 14.19 1.66
N SER A 32 -7.89 13.51 0.67
CA SER A 32 -9.16 12.76 0.81
C SER A 32 -9.11 11.73 1.93
N TRP A 33 -7.98 11.03 2.09
CA TRP A 33 -7.74 10.08 3.18
C TRP A 33 -7.79 10.72 4.57
N ARG A 34 -7.52 12.02 4.71
CA ARG A 34 -7.63 12.72 6.00
C ARG A 34 -9.07 12.79 6.49
N LYS A 35 -10.03 12.87 5.57
CA LYS A 35 -11.48 12.89 5.88
C LYS A 35 -12.03 11.48 6.15
N MET A 36 -11.30 10.43 5.80
CA MET A 36 -11.71 9.07 6.10
C MET A 36 -11.65 8.80 7.61
N ARG A 37 -12.61 8.02 8.10
CA ARG A 37 -12.57 7.47 9.47
C ARG A 37 -11.60 6.28 9.49
N LEU A 38 -11.01 5.99 10.66
CA LEU A 38 -10.14 4.83 10.83
C LEU A 38 -10.77 3.51 10.36
N PRO A 39 -12.05 3.19 10.68
CA PRO A 39 -12.71 2.01 10.12
C PRO A 39 -12.73 1.97 8.59
N SER A 40 -12.94 3.11 7.93
CA SER A 40 -12.93 3.19 6.47
C SER A 40 -11.54 2.91 5.88
N ILE A 41 -10.46 3.28 6.58
CA ILE A 41 -9.10 2.92 6.18
C ILE A 41 -8.88 1.41 6.35
N THR A 42 -9.37 0.83 7.44
CA THR A 42 -9.36 -0.63 7.65
C THR A 42 -10.11 -1.36 6.54
N ASP A 43 -11.28 -0.86 6.13
CA ASP A 43 -12.06 -1.45 5.03
C ASP A 43 -11.26 -1.45 3.72
N GLN A 44 -10.53 -0.37 3.42
CA GLN A 44 -9.66 -0.33 2.23
C GLN A 44 -8.57 -1.39 2.28
N ILE A 45 -7.91 -1.58 3.44
CA ILE A 45 -6.89 -2.62 3.61
C ILE A 45 -7.49 -4.01 3.35
N ILE A 46 -8.68 -4.27 3.89
CA ILE A 46 -9.40 -5.54 3.72
C ILE A 46 -9.74 -5.78 2.24
N VAL A 47 -10.25 -4.77 1.53
CA VAL A 47 -10.55 -4.86 0.08
C VAL A 47 -9.30 -5.26 -0.71
N LYS A 48 -8.15 -4.64 -0.41
CA LYS A 48 -6.87 -4.95 -1.06
C LYS A 48 -6.38 -6.36 -0.73
N ALA A 49 -6.53 -6.81 0.51
CA ALA A 49 -6.19 -8.17 0.91
C ALA A 49 -7.05 -9.23 0.18
N TYR A 50 -8.36 -8.99 0.05
CA TYR A 50 -9.23 -9.85 -0.76
C TYR A 50 -8.85 -9.84 -2.24
N ARG A 51 -8.39 -8.69 -2.76
CA ARG A 51 -7.92 -8.61 -4.15
C ARG A 51 -6.67 -9.45 -4.37
N ILE A 52 -5.70 -9.40 -3.46
CA ILE A 52 -4.49 -10.25 -3.50
C ILE A 52 -4.91 -11.72 -3.54
N ARG A 53 -5.75 -12.15 -2.59
CA ARG A 53 -6.25 -13.53 -2.55
C ARG A 53 -6.94 -13.94 -3.85
N SER A 54 -7.79 -13.07 -4.40
CA SER A 54 -8.46 -13.33 -5.67
C SER A 54 -7.48 -13.48 -6.83
N LEU A 55 -6.42 -12.66 -6.88
CA LEU A 55 -5.37 -12.77 -7.90
C LEU A 55 -4.55 -14.05 -7.75
N GLU A 56 -4.26 -14.49 -6.53
CA GLU A 56 -3.54 -15.74 -6.25
C GLU A 56 -4.38 -16.99 -6.56
N GLU A 57 -5.68 -16.95 -6.30
CA GLU A 57 -6.62 -18.06 -6.57
C GLU A 57 -7.09 -18.11 -8.04
N SER A 58 -6.83 -17.06 -8.82
CA SER A 58 -7.22 -17.00 -10.24
C SER A 58 -6.42 -18.00 -11.07
N LYS A 59 -7.13 -18.84 -11.84
CA LYS A 59 -6.51 -19.83 -12.74
C LYS A 59 -5.93 -19.21 -14.01
N GLU A 60 -6.33 -17.99 -14.33
CA GLU A 60 -5.82 -17.23 -15.47
C GLU A 60 -4.71 -16.30 -15.00
N PRO A 61 -3.62 -16.16 -15.78
CA PRO A 61 -2.56 -15.23 -15.43
C PRO A 61 -3.14 -13.81 -15.32
N PRO A 62 -2.74 -13.02 -14.30
CA PRO A 62 -3.19 -11.64 -14.16
C PRO A 62 -2.95 -10.89 -15.46
N LYS A 63 -3.89 -10.02 -15.85
CA LYS A 63 -3.62 -9.07 -16.93
C LYS A 63 -2.37 -8.28 -16.55
N VAL A 64 -1.51 -7.97 -17.53
CA VAL A 64 -0.19 -7.33 -17.31
C VAL A 64 -0.28 -6.04 -16.47
N SER A 65 -1.45 -5.40 -16.39
CA SER A 65 -1.72 -4.21 -15.57
C SER A 65 -2.24 -4.48 -14.14
N GLU A 66 -2.43 -5.74 -13.71
CA GLU A 66 -3.02 -6.13 -12.41
C GLU A 66 -1.99 -6.90 -11.57
N GLY A 67 -0.88 -6.24 -11.23
CA GLY A 67 0.16 -6.85 -10.39
C GLY A 67 -0.27 -6.95 -8.94
N ILE A 68 -0.13 -8.14 -8.33
CA ILE A 68 -0.32 -8.33 -6.88
C ILE A 68 0.54 -7.34 -6.06
N GLU A 69 1.71 -6.99 -6.57
CA GLU A 69 2.62 -6.03 -5.96
C GLU A 69 2.00 -4.65 -5.71
N SER A 70 1.16 -4.14 -6.64
CA SER A 70 0.51 -2.84 -6.43
C SER A 70 -0.50 -2.88 -5.29
N GLU A 71 -1.15 -4.03 -5.06
CA GLU A 71 -2.08 -4.22 -3.95
C GLU A 71 -1.33 -4.21 -2.61
N TYR A 72 -0.14 -4.81 -2.52
CA TYR A 72 0.71 -4.71 -1.33
C TYR A 72 1.15 -3.27 -1.07
N LYS A 73 1.59 -2.56 -2.11
CA LYS A 73 2.00 -1.14 -2.01
C LYS A 73 0.84 -0.27 -1.50
N ASP A 74 -0.38 -0.54 -1.95
CA ASP A 74 -1.59 0.13 -1.49
C ASP A 74 -1.91 -0.15 -0.01
N ILE A 75 -1.81 -1.41 0.42
CA ILE A 75 -2.00 -1.78 1.83
C ILE A 75 -1.03 -0.99 2.72
N ILE A 76 0.24 -0.92 2.34
CA ILE A 76 1.26 -0.19 3.11
C ILE A 76 0.91 1.30 3.21
N ASN A 77 0.45 1.92 2.12
CA ASN A 77 0.02 3.32 2.14
C ASN A 77 -1.17 3.55 3.09
N TYR A 78 -2.19 2.69 3.06
CA TYR A 78 -3.31 2.79 3.99
C TYR A 78 -2.89 2.60 5.46
N CYS A 79 -1.95 1.69 5.73
CA CYS A 79 -1.35 1.55 7.06
C CYS A 79 -0.64 2.84 7.51
N ILE A 80 0.13 3.47 6.63
CA ILE A 80 0.80 4.76 6.93
C ILE A 80 -0.24 5.85 7.24
N PHE A 81 -1.32 5.96 6.45
CA PHE A 81 -2.39 6.91 6.72
C PHE A 81 -3.08 6.68 8.06
N ALA A 82 -3.35 5.41 8.42
CA ALA A 82 -3.90 5.06 9.72
C ALA A 82 -2.96 5.47 10.86
N LEU A 83 -1.66 5.21 10.73
CA LEU A 83 -0.64 5.58 11.73
C LEU A 83 -0.55 7.10 11.91
N ILE A 84 -0.57 7.87 10.82
CA ILE A 84 -0.58 9.34 10.88
C ILE A 84 -1.83 9.83 11.61
N LYS A 85 -3.02 9.33 11.26
CA LYS A 85 -4.27 9.71 11.93
C LYS A 85 -4.27 9.36 13.41
N LEU A 86 -3.81 8.16 13.79
CA LEU A 86 -3.72 7.73 15.18
C LEU A 86 -2.77 8.61 15.99
N ARG A 87 -1.67 9.07 15.38
CA ARG A 87 -0.75 10.02 16.02
C ARG A 87 -1.41 11.39 16.18
N GLU A 88 -2.06 11.92 15.15
CA GLU A 88 -2.77 13.21 15.22
C GLU A 88 -3.90 13.20 16.27
N SER A 89 -4.66 12.11 16.37
CA SER A 89 -5.74 11.98 17.37
C SER A 89 -5.27 11.85 18.82
N LYS A 90 -4.01 11.45 19.06
CA LYS A 90 -3.43 11.35 20.42
C LYS A 90 -2.84 12.67 20.93
N VAL A 91 -2.69 13.66 20.05
CA VAL A 91 -2.13 14.99 20.35
C VAL A 91 -3.24 16.04 20.53
N ALA A 92 -4.50 15.64 20.40
CA ALA A 92 -5.70 16.47 20.56
C ALA A 92 -6.33 16.30 21.95
#